data_AF-A0A4R6C0N6-F1
#
_entry.id   AF-A0A4R6C0N6-F1
#
_cell.length_a   1.000
_cell.length_b   1.000
_cell.length_c   1.000
_cell.angle_alpha   90.00
_cell.angle_beta   90.00
_cell.angle_gamma   90.00
#
_symmetry.space_group_name_H-M   'P 1'
#
loop_
_entity.id
_entity.type
_entity.pdbx_description
1 polymer ?
#
loop_
_entity_poly.entity_id
_entity_poly.type
_entity_poly.pdbx_seq_one_letter_code
_entity_poly.pdbx_strand_id
1 'polypeptide(L)'
;MTRSKDELQDITLLGNQHNQYLYEYDPSILESFDNKHPGRDYFVKFNCPEFTSLCPITGQPDFATIYISYIPNIKMVESKSLKLYLFSFRNHGDFHEDCINIIMNDLIELMDPHYIEVWGKFTPRGGISIDPYTNYGRPDSKYEEIANYRLMNHDLYPETITNR
;
A
#
# COMPACT_ATOMS: atom_id res chain seq x y z
N MET A 1 2.02 5.09 -26.66
CA MET A 1 3.46 4.83 -26.90
C MET A 1 3.94 3.83 -25.87
N THR A 2 4.68 2.81 -26.27
CA THR A 2 5.30 1.80 -25.38
C THR A 2 6.44 2.44 -24.57
N ARG A 3 6.72 1.97 -23.34
CA ARG A 3 7.89 2.39 -22.55
C ARG A 3 9.19 1.96 -23.26
N SER A 4 10.20 2.84 -23.30
CA SER A 4 11.52 2.48 -23.81
C SER A 4 12.28 1.64 -22.78
N LYS A 5 13.35 0.95 -23.21
CA LYS A 5 14.22 0.21 -22.28
C LYS A 5 14.93 1.14 -21.29
N ASP A 6 15.22 2.38 -21.69
CA ASP A 6 15.90 3.36 -20.85
C ASP A 6 15.00 3.84 -19.70
N GLU A 7 13.69 4.01 -19.96
CA GLU A 7 12.68 4.36 -18.95
C GLU A 7 12.40 3.23 -17.94
N LEU A 8 12.95 2.05 -18.16
CA LEU A 8 12.77 0.85 -17.32
C LEU A 8 14.07 0.37 -16.69
N GLN A 9 15.18 1.10 -16.84
CA GLN A 9 16.49 0.66 -16.32
C GLN A 9 16.49 0.46 -14.80
N ASP A 10 15.67 1.24 -14.08
CA ASP A 10 15.55 1.16 -12.62
C ASP A 10 14.56 0.08 -12.15
N ILE A 11 13.86 -0.59 -13.08
CA ILE A 11 12.97 -1.72 -12.77
C ILE A 11 13.74 -3.02 -13.02
N THR A 12 14.25 -3.61 -11.96
CA THR A 12 15.07 -4.82 -12.03
C THR A 12 14.26 -6.09 -11.73
N LEU A 13 13.17 -5.94 -10.98
CA LEU A 13 12.36 -7.06 -10.53
C LEU A 13 11.41 -7.53 -11.62
N LEU A 14 10.72 -6.62 -12.31
CA LEU A 14 9.68 -6.98 -13.28
C LEU A 14 10.24 -7.84 -14.44
N GLY A 15 9.60 -8.98 -14.71
CA GLY A 15 10.04 -9.92 -15.76
C GLY A 15 11.15 -10.89 -15.34
N ASN A 16 11.79 -10.71 -14.17
CA ASN A 16 12.75 -11.67 -13.63
C ASN A 16 12.03 -12.95 -13.13
N GLN A 17 12.53 -14.13 -13.49
CA GLN A 17 11.98 -15.43 -13.07
C GLN A 17 12.58 -15.94 -11.74
N HIS A 18 13.71 -15.41 -11.30
CA HIS A 18 14.35 -15.77 -10.03
C HIS A 18 13.91 -14.80 -8.94
N ASN A 19 12.78 -15.09 -8.28
CA ASN A 19 12.33 -14.31 -7.13
C ASN A 19 12.95 -14.88 -5.86
N GLN A 20 13.86 -14.14 -5.22
CA GLN A 20 14.18 -14.37 -3.82
C GLN A 20 13.10 -13.68 -2.98
N TYR A 21 12.32 -14.49 -2.25
CA TYR A 21 11.35 -13.98 -1.29
C TYR A 21 12.05 -13.75 0.04
N LEU A 22 12.13 -12.48 0.44
CA LEU A 22 12.47 -12.11 1.81
C LEU A 22 11.18 -12.12 2.62
N TYR A 23 11.24 -12.68 3.83
CA TYR A 23 10.10 -12.75 4.75
C TYR A 23 10.32 -11.90 6.01
N GLU A 24 11.41 -11.14 6.02
CA GLU A 24 11.69 -10.08 6.97
C GLU A 24 11.40 -8.74 6.28
N TYR A 25 10.90 -7.77 7.05
CA TYR A 25 10.54 -6.45 6.56
C TYR A 25 11.70 -5.80 5.79
N ASP A 26 11.44 -5.43 4.53
CA ASP A 26 12.43 -4.83 3.64
C ASP A 26 11.77 -3.79 2.70
N PRO A 27 11.81 -2.49 3.05
CA PRO A 27 11.29 -1.43 2.20
C PRO A 27 12.19 -1.15 0.99
N SER A 28 13.46 -1.57 1.00
CA SER A 28 14.42 -1.28 -0.08
C SER A 28 14.11 -2.02 -1.39
N ILE A 29 13.24 -3.04 -1.33
CA ILE A 29 12.79 -3.79 -2.50
C ILE A 29 11.82 -3.00 -3.38
N LEU A 30 11.26 -1.89 -2.87
CA LEU A 30 10.33 -1.05 -3.61
C LEU A 30 11.03 -0.33 -4.78
N GLU A 31 10.50 -0.53 -5.99
CA GLU A 31 10.95 0.14 -7.21
C GLU A 31 9.84 1.11 -7.67
N SER A 32 10.25 2.18 -8.36
CA SER A 32 9.32 3.12 -8.99
C SER A 32 9.74 3.48 -10.40
N PHE A 33 8.80 3.99 -11.18
CA PHE A 33 9.03 4.44 -12.54
C PHE A 33 8.30 5.76 -12.80
N ASP A 34 8.71 6.46 -13.87
CA ASP A 34 8.15 7.77 -14.16
C ASP A 34 6.71 7.69 -14.69
N ASN A 35 5.87 8.56 -14.13
CA ASN A 35 4.53 8.86 -14.61
C ASN A 35 4.60 9.58 -15.96
N LYS A 36 4.00 9.00 -17.01
CA LYS A 36 3.94 9.60 -18.36
C LYS A 36 2.82 10.62 -18.55
N HIS A 37 1.96 10.78 -17.56
CA HIS A 37 0.77 11.62 -17.61
C HIS A 37 0.69 12.58 -16.41
N PRO A 38 1.77 13.31 -16.05
CA PRO A 38 1.76 14.20 -14.87
C PRO A 38 0.84 15.42 -15.04
N GLY A 39 0.42 15.73 -16.27
CA GLY A 39 -0.48 16.85 -16.56
C GLY A 39 -1.95 16.63 -16.19
N ARG A 40 -2.31 15.52 -15.53
CA ARG A 40 -3.68 15.25 -15.07
C ARG A 40 -3.68 14.38 -13.81
N ASP A 41 -4.67 14.60 -12.96
CA ASP A 41 -4.94 13.71 -11.83
C ASP A 41 -5.65 12.43 -12.32
N TYR A 42 -5.21 11.29 -11.82
CA TYR A 42 -5.88 10.01 -12.01
C TYR A 42 -5.61 9.09 -10.82
N PHE A 43 -6.57 8.23 -10.49
CA PHE A 43 -6.39 7.22 -9.46
C PHE A 43 -5.75 5.95 -10.04
N VAL A 44 -4.83 5.39 -9.27
CA VAL A 44 -4.41 3.99 -9.39
C VAL A 44 -4.79 3.28 -8.10
N LYS A 45 -5.36 2.08 -8.22
CA LYS A 45 -5.76 1.27 -7.08
C LYS A 45 -5.18 -0.13 -7.18
N PHE A 46 -4.51 -0.56 -6.11
CA PHE A 46 -4.12 -1.95 -5.89
C PHE A 46 -5.10 -2.62 -4.94
N ASN A 47 -5.54 -3.83 -5.31
CA ASN A 47 -6.26 -4.72 -4.42
C ASN A 47 -5.29 -5.82 -4.02
N CYS A 48 -4.98 -5.92 -2.73
CA CYS A 48 -3.98 -6.81 -2.18
C CYS A 48 -4.66 -7.80 -1.21
N PRO A 49 -5.38 -8.82 -1.72
CA PRO A 49 -6.12 -9.77 -0.88
C PRO A 49 -5.25 -10.83 -0.20
N GLU A 50 -3.94 -10.82 -0.47
CA GLU A 50 -2.98 -11.85 -0.03
C GLU A 50 -2.02 -11.32 1.05
N PHE A 51 -2.36 -10.22 1.74
CA PHE A 51 -1.51 -9.67 2.80
C PHE A 51 -1.56 -10.54 4.06
N THR A 52 -0.41 -10.75 4.68
CA THR A 52 -0.28 -11.40 5.98
C THR A 52 0.94 -10.90 6.74
N SER A 53 0.81 -10.83 8.06
CA SER A 53 1.88 -10.48 9.00
C SER A 53 1.74 -11.31 10.29
N LEU A 54 2.61 -11.09 11.29
CA LEU A 54 2.48 -11.73 12.60
C LEU A 54 1.97 -10.74 13.66
N CYS A 55 1.22 -11.25 14.63
CA CYS A 55 0.93 -10.51 15.84
C CYS A 55 2.20 -10.46 16.72
N PRO A 56 2.65 -9.27 17.17
CA PRO A 56 3.92 -9.10 17.87
C PRO A 56 3.93 -9.80 19.25
N ILE A 57 2.77 -10.01 19.85
CA ILE A 57 2.64 -10.62 21.18
C ILE A 57 2.52 -12.14 21.10
N THR A 58 1.65 -12.64 20.21
CA THR A 58 1.28 -14.08 20.17
C THR A 58 2.02 -14.87 19.10
N GLY A 59 2.64 -14.20 18.12
CA GLY A 59 3.27 -14.83 16.95
C GLY A 59 2.29 -15.52 16.00
N GLN A 60 0.97 -15.39 16.23
CA GLN A 60 -0.03 -15.94 15.32
C GLN A 60 -0.11 -15.09 14.04
N PRO A 61 -0.36 -15.68 12.87
CA PRO A 61 -0.48 -14.97 11.61
C PRO A 61 -1.80 -14.22 11.48
N ASP A 62 -1.73 -12.98 11.02
CA ASP A 62 -2.85 -12.14 10.66
C ASP A 62 -3.00 -12.06 9.15
N PHE A 63 -4.24 -11.95 8.68
CA PHE A 63 -4.56 -11.91 7.26
C PHE A 63 -5.44 -10.70 6.98
N ALA A 64 -5.17 -10.01 5.87
CA ALA A 64 -5.97 -8.87 5.45
C ALA A 64 -6.11 -8.80 3.94
N THR A 65 -7.19 -8.13 3.52
CA THR A 65 -7.19 -7.47 2.22
C THR A 65 -6.80 -6.02 2.41
N ILE A 66 -5.73 -5.58 1.74
CA ILE A 66 -5.31 -4.18 1.74
C ILE A 66 -5.74 -3.53 0.42
N TYR A 67 -6.33 -2.35 0.52
CA TYR A 67 -6.62 -1.47 -0.61
C TYR A 67 -5.69 -0.28 -0.56
N ILE A 68 -4.90 -0.08 -1.61
CA ILE A 68 -4.02 1.08 -1.74
C ILE A 68 -4.52 1.89 -2.93
N SER A 69 -4.96 3.12 -2.69
CA SER A 69 -5.37 4.03 -3.75
C SER A 69 -4.52 5.29 -3.70
N TYR A 70 -3.98 5.73 -4.84
CA TYR A 70 -3.15 6.92 -4.89
C TYR A 70 -3.33 7.71 -6.18
N ILE A 71 -3.01 9.00 -6.09
CA ILE A 71 -2.84 9.91 -7.23
C ILE A 71 -1.33 10.17 -7.36
N PRO A 72 -0.67 9.70 -8.43
CA PRO A 72 0.77 9.88 -8.59
C PRO A 72 1.12 11.33 -8.87
N ASN A 73 2.32 11.74 -8.42
CA ASN A 73 3.02 12.92 -8.91
C ASN A 73 3.93 12.49 -10.08
N ILE A 74 5.25 12.49 -9.89
CA ILE A 74 6.25 12.14 -10.92
C ILE A 74 6.52 10.62 -10.92
N LYS A 75 6.47 9.95 -9.76
CA LYS A 75 6.79 8.53 -9.63
C LYS A 75 5.54 7.68 -9.42
N MET A 76 5.62 6.43 -9.85
CA MET A 76 4.63 5.38 -9.65
C MET A 76 5.32 4.11 -9.17
N VAL A 77 4.79 3.47 -8.13
CA VAL A 77 5.31 2.19 -7.63
C VAL A 77 5.15 1.08 -8.66
N GLU A 78 6.18 0.23 -8.78
CA GLU A 78 6.13 -0.96 -9.62
C GLU A 78 5.35 -2.09 -8.93
N SER A 79 4.48 -2.76 -9.68
CA SER A 79 3.55 -3.75 -9.14
C SER A 79 4.22 -4.99 -8.53
N LYS A 80 5.30 -5.49 -9.13
CA LYS A 80 6.03 -6.67 -8.63
C LYS A 80 6.86 -6.30 -7.40
N SER A 81 7.51 -5.14 -7.38
CA SER A 81 8.20 -4.65 -6.19
C SER A 81 7.23 -4.48 -5.02
N LEU A 82 6.04 -3.90 -5.25
CA LEU A 82 4.99 -3.78 -4.23
C LEU A 82 4.57 -5.15 -3.69
N LYS A 83 4.40 -6.16 -4.56
CA LYS A 83 4.08 -7.52 -4.14
C LYS A 83 5.18 -8.10 -3.23
N LEU A 84 6.45 -7.96 -3.61
CA LEU A 84 7.56 -8.50 -2.82
C LEU A 84 7.70 -7.75 -1.48
N TYR A 85 7.49 -6.43 -1.48
CA TYR A 85 7.41 -5.61 -0.29
C TYR A 85 6.30 -6.10 0.66
N LEU A 86 5.08 -6.32 0.19
CA LEU A 86 4.00 -6.84 1.04
C LEU A 86 4.29 -8.25 1.58
N PHE A 87 5.03 -9.08 0.84
CA PHE A 87 5.48 -10.39 1.33
C PHE A 87 6.57 -10.31 2.39
N SER A 88 7.34 -9.22 2.43
CA SER A 88 8.34 -8.97 3.46
C SER A 88 7.73 -8.86 4.87
N PHE A 89 6.43 -8.52 4.97
CA PHE A 89 5.70 -8.49 6.24
C PHE A 89 5.37 -9.88 6.81
N ARG A 90 5.53 -10.96 6.03
CA ARG A 90 5.01 -12.29 6.38
C ARG A 90 5.46 -12.81 7.74
N ASN A 91 6.73 -12.61 8.11
CA ASN A 91 7.24 -12.97 9.44
C ASN A 91 7.50 -11.74 10.33
N HIS A 92 7.10 -10.55 9.87
CA HIS A 92 7.24 -9.32 10.64
C HIS A 92 6.10 -9.21 11.65
N GLY A 93 6.45 -8.96 12.91
CA GLY A 93 5.50 -8.83 14.01
C GLY A 93 5.16 -7.37 14.28
N ASP A 94 3.93 -6.96 13.96
CA ASP A 94 3.48 -5.59 14.24
C ASP A 94 1.94 -5.50 14.40
N PHE A 95 1.46 -4.43 15.02
CA PHE A 95 0.02 -4.17 15.13
C PHE A 95 -0.58 -3.83 13.75
N HIS A 96 -1.89 -4.04 13.59
CA HIS A 96 -2.56 -3.86 12.29
C HIS A 96 -2.49 -2.39 11.86
N GLU A 97 -2.68 -1.48 12.81
CA GLU A 97 -2.62 -0.04 12.64
C GLU A 97 -1.22 0.43 12.20
N ASP A 98 -0.18 -0.11 12.84
CA ASP A 98 1.21 0.22 12.55
C ASP A 98 1.61 -0.29 11.17
N CYS A 99 1.29 -1.55 10.83
CA CYS A 99 1.47 -2.11 9.48
C CYS A 99 0.90 -1.19 8.40
N ILE A 100 -0.34 -0.71 8.57
CA ILE A 100 -1.01 0.13 7.58
C ILE A 100 -0.34 1.51 7.44
N ASN A 101 0.14 2.09 8.53
CA ASN A 101 0.88 3.36 8.48
C ASN A 101 2.29 3.19 7.88
N ILE A 102 3.00 2.11 8.22
CA ILE A 102 4.32 1.79 7.64
C ILE A 102 4.21 1.66 6.12
N ILE A 103 3.22 0.89 5.64
CA ILE A 103 2.94 0.74 4.20
C ILE A 103 2.73 2.10 3.55
N MET A 104 1.95 2.99 4.17
CA MET A 104 1.73 4.32 3.61
C MET A 104 3.02 5.15 3.60
N ASN A 105 3.80 5.16 4.70
CA ASN A 105 5.01 5.95 4.84
C ASN A 105 6.07 5.57 3.80
N ASP A 106 6.33 4.27 3.63
CA ASP A 106 7.32 3.78 2.65
C ASP A 106 6.90 4.14 1.22
N LEU A 107 5.60 4.09 0.93
CA LEU A 107 5.05 4.48 -0.37
C LEU A 107 5.08 5.99 -0.60
N ILE A 108 4.92 6.81 0.45
CA ILE A 108 5.12 8.25 0.38
C ILE A 108 6.59 8.56 0.09
N GLU A 109 7.52 7.93 0.81
CA GLU A 109 8.96 8.12 0.61
C GLU A 109 9.39 7.72 -0.81
N LEU A 110 8.87 6.60 -1.31
CA LEU A 110 9.16 6.11 -2.66
C LEU A 110 8.62 7.03 -3.77
N MET A 111 7.39 7.50 -3.63
CA MET A 111 6.65 8.09 -4.76
C MET A 111 6.46 9.61 -4.69
N ASP A 112 6.55 10.22 -3.51
CA ASP A 112 6.11 11.59 -3.24
C ASP A 112 4.73 11.87 -3.92
N PRO A 113 3.68 11.09 -3.61
CA PRO A 113 2.42 11.16 -4.33
C PRO A 113 1.70 12.49 -4.07
N HIS A 114 0.76 12.84 -4.94
CA HIS A 114 -0.16 13.93 -4.66
C HIS A 114 -1.12 13.55 -3.53
N TYR A 115 -1.66 12.33 -3.60
CA TYR A 115 -2.57 11.75 -2.62
C TYR A 115 -2.32 10.25 -2.50
N ILE A 116 -2.45 9.68 -1.30
CA ILE A 116 -2.45 8.23 -1.08
C ILE A 116 -3.37 7.87 0.08
N GLU A 117 -3.98 6.71 0.02
CA GLU A 117 -4.68 6.06 1.13
C GLU A 117 -4.38 4.57 1.16
N VAL A 118 -4.33 4.04 2.38
CA VAL A 118 -4.16 2.61 2.65
C VAL A 118 -5.29 2.20 3.59
N TRP A 119 -6.08 1.21 3.16
CA TRP A 119 -7.19 0.65 3.92
C TRP A 119 -6.98 -0.84 4.10
N GLY A 120 -6.69 -1.27 5.31
CA GLY A 120 -6.63 -2.68 5.67
C GLY A 120 -7.99 -3.18 6.14
N LYS A 121 -8.38 -4.37 5.71
CA LYS A 121 -9.51 -5.12 6.28
C LYS A 121 -9.03 -6.47 6.77
N PHE A 122 -8.90 -6.64 8.08
CA PHE A 122 -8.29 -7.82 8.69
C PHE A 122 -9.34 -8.89 9.03
N THR A 123 -8.94 -10.15 8.99
CA THR A 123 -9.79 -11.24 9.47
C THR A 123 -9.94 -11.19 10.99
N PRO A 124 -11.07 -11.65 11.54
CA PRO A 124 -11.37 -11.45 12.95
C PRO A 124 -10.51 -12.31 13.88
N ARG A 125 -10.09 -11.74 15.01
CA ARG A 125 -9.52 -12.43 16.17
C ARG A 125 -10.38 -12.23 17.40
N GLY A 126 -10.63 -13.32 18.13
CA GLY A 126 -11.55 -13.25 19.28
C GLY A 126 -12.97 -12.79 18.91
N GLY A 127 -13.37 -12.94 17.64
CA GLY A 127 -14.66 -12.49 17.12
C GLY A 127 -14.70 -11.03 16.64
N ILE A 128 -13.59 -10.30 16.68
CA ILE A 128 -13.50 -8.87 16.31
C ILE A 128 -12.48 -8.71 15.17
N SER A 129 -12.89 -8.06 14.08
CA SER A 129 -11.99 -7.58 13.02
C SER A 129 -11.58 -6.13 13.28
N ILE A 130 -10.44 -5.74 12.73
CA ILE A 130 -9.92 -4.37 12.82
C ILE A 130 -9.64 -3.92 11.39
N ASP A 131 -10.20 -2.78 11.00
CA ASP A 131 -10.08 -2.25 9.65
C ASP A 131 -9.40 -0.87 9.67
N PRO A 132 -8.06 -0.78 9.77
CA PRO A 132 -7.37 0.50 9.84
C PRO A 132 -7.42 1.23 8.49
N TYR A 133 -7.73 2.52 8.53
CA TYR A 133 -7.65 3.43 7.39
C TYR A 133 -6.71 4.60 7.71
N THR A 134 -5.81 4.87 6.78
CA THR A 134 -4.93 6.05 6.82
C THR A 134 -4.85 6.68 5.45
N ASN A 135 -4.69 8.00 5.39
CA ASN A 135 -4.49 8.72 4.15
C ASN A 135 -3.51 9.88 4.32
N TYR A 136 -3.03 10.37 3.18
CA TYR A 136 -2.13 11.50 3.09
C TYR A 136 -2.44 12.29 1.83
N GLY A 137 -2.45 13.60 1.97
CA GLY A 137 -2.47 14.55 0.87
C GLY A 137 -1.27 15.46 1.00
N ARG A 138 -0.65 15.82 -0.13
CA ARG A 138 0.48 16.75 -0.14
C ARG A 138 0.11 18.05 0.62
N PRO A 139 0.92 18.48 1.62
CA PRO A 139 0.67 19.70 2.38
C PRO A 139 0.55 20.94 1.49
N ASP A 140 -0.21 21.94 1.97
CA ASP A 140 -0.40 23.23 1.31
C ASP A 140 -0.95 23.09 -0.12
N SER A 141 -1.80 22.08 -0.34
CA SER A 141 -2.37 21.79 -1.66
C SER A 141 -3.80 21.29 -1.57
N LYS A 142 -4.52 21.29 -2.71
CA LYS A 142 -5.87 20.70 -2.80
C LYS A 142 -5.92 19.22 -2.37
N TYR A 143 -4.79 18.50 -2.39
CA TYR A 143 -4.77 17.09 -2.00
C TYR A 143 -4.84 16.90 -0.49
N GLU A 144 -4.36 17.86 0.31
CA GLU A 144 -4.57 17.90 1.75
C GLU A 144 -6.05 18.09 2.08
N GLU A 145 -6.75 18.98 1.35
CA GLU A 145 -8.21 19.13 1.47
C GLU A 145 -8.94 17.83 1.08
N ILE A 146 -8.49 17.14 0.02
CA ILE A 146 -9.02 15.83 -0.37
C ILE A 146 -8.81 14.80 0.74
N ALA A 147 -7.63 14.74 1.36
CA ALA A 147 -7.34 13.82 2.45
C ALA A 147 -8.24 14.06 3.66
N ASN A 148 -8.37 15.32 4.08
CA ASN A 148 -9.29 15.73 5.15
C ASN A 148 -10.74 15.38 4.82
N TYR A 149 -11.19 15.70 3.61
CA TYR A 149 -12.55 15.39 3.17
C TYR A 149 -12.81 13.88 3.18
N ARG A 150 -11.89 13.07 2.65
CA ARG A 150 -12.04 11.61 2.60
C ARG A 150 -12.01 10.99 3.98
N LEU A 151 -11.18 11.50 4.89
CA LEU A 151 -11.13 11.06 6.28
C LEU A 151 -12.42 11.40 7.03
N MET A 152 -12.93 12.64 6.88
CA MET A 152 -14.19 13.07 7.51
C MET A 152 -15.41 12.28 7.03
N ASN A 153 -15.38 11.77 5.80
CA ASN A 153 -16.45 10.98 5.21
C ASN A 153 -16.12 9.49 5.12
N HIS A 154 -15.04 9.04 5.78
CA HIS A 154 -14.63 7.65 5.75
C HIS A 154 -15.67 6.78 6.45
N ASP A 155 -16.07 5.69 5.79
CA ASP A 155 -16.92 4.64 6.34
C ASP A 155 -18.24 5.12 7.00
N LEU A 156 -18.84 6.20 6.48
CA LEU A 156 -20.16 6.68 6.91
C LEU A 156 -21.27 5.62 6.76
N TYR A 157 -21.05 4.65 5.87
CA TYR A 157 -21.95 3.53 5.59
C TYR A 157 -21.15 2.22 5.72
N PRO A 158 -20.88 1.75 6.95
CA PRO A 158 -20.08 0.56 7.15
C PRO A 158 -20.74 -0.66 6.52
N GLU A 159 -19.91 -1.56 5.99
CA GLU A 159 -20.38 -2.81 5.43
C GLU A 159 -20.87 -3.78 6.51
N THR A 160 -21.73 -4.72 6.14
CA THR A 160 -22.19 -5.74 7.09
C THR A 160 -21.11 -6.80 7.27
N ILE A 161 -20.60 -6.95 8.50
CA ILE A 161 -19.64 -8.00 8.86
C ILE A 161 -20.32 -9.07 9.71
N THR A 162 -20.39 -10.29 9.17
CA THR A 162 -20.99 -11.47 9.85
C THR A 162 -19.97 -12.49 10.33
N ASN A 163 -18.67 -12.24 10.13
CA ASN A 163 -17.58 -13.21 10.36
C ASN A 163 -17.80 -14.55 9.62
N ARG A 164 -18.41 -14.49 8.44
CA ARG A 164 -18.80 -15.64 7.60
C ARG A 164 -18.61 -15.30 6.13
#